data_AF-A0A3M1TLX2-F1
#
_entry.id   AF-A0A3M1TLX2-F1
#
_cell.length_a   1.000
_cell.length_b   1.000
_cell.length_c   1.000
_cell.angle_alpha   90.00
_cell.angle_beta   90.00
_cell.angle_gamma   90.00
#
_symmetry.space_group_name_H-M   'P 1'
#
loop_
_entity.id
_entity.type
_entity.pdbx_description
1 polymer ?
#
loop_
_entity_poly.entity_id
_entity_poly.type
_entity_poly.pdbx_seq_one_letter_code
_entity_poly.pdbx_strand_id
1 'polypeptide(L)'
;MARPIVTRADVAAAQGSLEVPADAVVTEAARELAERRGIALRRAGTEASPSAPSPAEGGLPPAPEAPNRCLVTAVGRNRPGILAEISARIAELGGSVHDISQQIVGDYFSTLLMVDLADIESFGDFKRQLEALGHEGDYKLLVQHERIFRAMHRL
;
A
#
# COMPACT_ATOMS: atom_id res chain seq x y z
N MET A 1 25.70 -11.71 13.80
CA MET A 1 25.24 -13.06 13.42
C MET A 1 24.65 -12.97 12.02
N ALA A 2 24.99 -13.89 11.12
CA ALA A 2 24.49 -13.85 9.74
C ALA A 2 23.01 -14.27 9.72
N ARG A 3 22.14 -13.47 9.12
CA ARG A 3 20.73 -13.82 8.94
C ARG A 3 20.62 -14.93 7.89
N PRO A 4 19.87 -16.01 8.14
CA PRO A 4 19.69 -17.07 7.15
C PRO A 4 18.99 -16.51 5.89
N ILE A 5 19.39 -16.97 4.71
CA ILE A 5 18.82 -16.51 3.43
C ILE A 5 18.06 -17.67 2.81
N VAL A 6 16.77 -17.45 2.51
CA VAL A 6 15.94 -18.39 1.74
C VAL A 6 16.01 -18.00 0.27
N THR A 7 16.51 -18.93 -0.53
CA THR A 7 16.77 -18.74 -1.95
C THR A 7 15.77 -19.49 -2.81
N ARG A 8 15.83 -19.23 -4.12
CA ARG A 8 15.03 -19.94 -5.11
C ARG A 8 15.26 -21.45 -5.10
N ALA A 9 16.46 -21.92 -4.77
CA ALA A 9 16.77 -23.35 -4.71
C ALA A 9 16.00 -24.03 -3.56
N ASP A 10 15.89 -23.35 -2.42
CA ASP A 10 15.17 -23.85 -1.24
C ASP A 10 13.67 -23.99 -1.54
N VAL A 11 13.11 -23.02 -2.26
CA VAL A 11 11.72 -23.06 -2.73
C VAL A 11 11.51 -24.12 -3.82
N ALA A 12 12.50 -24.35 -4.69
CA ALA A 12 12.41 -25.37 -5.74
C ALA A 12 12.37 -26.80 -5.18
N ALA A 13 13.02 -27.03 -4.03
CA ALA A 13 13.04 -28.31 -3.33
C ALA A 13 11.80 -28.55 -2.45
N ALA A 14 11.05 -27.49 -2.11
CA ALA A 14 9.86 -27.59 -1.28
C ALA A 14 8.61 -28.05 -2.07
N GLN A 15 7.69 -28.72 -1.37
CA GLN A 15 6.39 -29.14 -1.90
C GLN A 15 5.27 -28.65 -0.98
N GLY A 16 4.37 -27.81 -1.51
CA GLY A 16 3.21 -27.28 -0.78
C GLY A 16 3.53 -26.16 0.20
N SER A 17 4.49 -26.34 1.11
CA SER A 17 4.90 -25.30 2.06
C SER A 17 6.38 -25.36 2.43
N LEU A 18 6.97 -24.21 2.72
CA LEU A 18 8.33 -24.08 3.22
C LEU A 18 8.31 -23.27 4.52
N GLU A 19 8.90 -23.82 5.57
CA GLU A 19 9.11 -23.09 6.82
C GLU A 19 10.31 -22.15 6.70
N VAL A 20 10.09 -20.89 7.00
CA VAL A 20 11.08 -19.81 6.91
C VAL A 20 11.39 -19.35 8.34
N PRO A 21 12.66 -19.34 8.78
CA PRO A 21 13.01 -18.79 10.09
C PRO A 21 12.54 -17.34 10.23
N ALA A 22 12.11 -16.91 11.43
CA ALA A 22 11.56 -15.57 11.66
C ALA A 22 12.51 -14.42 11.23
N ASP A 23 13.82 -14.64 11.35
CA ASP A 23 14.87 -13.68 11.04
C ASP A 23 15.42 -13.78 9.62
N ALA A 24 14.94 -14.75 8.83
CA ALA A 24 15.46 -15.06 7.50
C ALA A 24 15.07 -14.01 6.44
N VAL A 25 16.00 -13.75 5.53
CA VAL A 25 15.77 -12.92 4.33
C VAL A 25 15.36 -13.83 3.18
N VAL A 26 14.14 -13.64 2.67
CA VAL A 26 13.66 -14.34 1.48
C VAL A 26 14.04 -13.52 0.25
N THR A 27 14.77 -14.11 -0.69
CA THR A 27 15.13 -13.42 -1.93
C THR A 27 13.91 -13.22 -2.83
N GLU A 28 13.94 -12.21 -3.69
CA GLU A 28 12.83 -11.93 -4.60
C GLU A 28 12.55 -13.12 -5.54
N ALA A 29 13.62 -13.73 -6.06
CA ALA A 29 13.52 -14.93 -6.89
C ALA A 29 12.91 -16.15 -6.15
N ALA A 30 12.98 -16.19 -4.82
CA ALA A 30 12.34 -17.22 -4.01
C ALA A 30 10.83 -16.94 -3.85
N ARG A 31 10.42 -15.68 -3.66
CA ARG A 31 9.01 -15.28 -3.60
C ARG A 31 8.29 -15.54 -4.91
N GLU A 32 8.87 -15.09 -6.02
CA GLU A 32 8.31 -15.31 -7.37
C GLU A 32 8.11 -16.80 -7.66
N LEU A 33 9.07 -17.66 -7.29
CA LEU A 33 8.95 -19.10 -7.52
C LEU A 33 7.87 -19.73 -6.62
N ALA A 34 7.75 -19.27 -5.38
CA ALA A 34 6.75 -19.76 -4.44
C ALA A 34 5.33 -19.45 -4.95
N GLU A 35 5.10 -18.24 -5.43
CA GLU A 35 3.82 -17.84 -6.04
C GLU A 35 3.50 -18.67 -7.28
N ARG A 36 4.47 -18.83 -8.19
CA ARG A 36 4.29 -19.62 -9.42
C ARG A 36 3.99 -21.10 -9.17
N ARG A 37 4.41 -21.64 -8.02
CA ARG A 37 4.21 -23.04 -7.64
C ARG A 37 3.13 -23.24 -6.56
N GLY A 38 2.50 -22.16 -6.08
CA GLY A 38 1.53 -22.23 -4.98
C GLY A 38 2.14 -22.75 -3.67
N ILE A 39 3.42 -22.47 -3.40
CA ILE A 39 4.12 -22.89 -2.18
C ILE A 39 3.93 -21.83 -1.10
N ALA A 40 3.36 -22.21 0.04
CA ALA A 40 3.16 -21.31 1.18
C ALA A 40 4.46 -21.17 2.00
N LEU A 41 5.00 -19.95 2.08
CA LEU A 41 6.13 -19.62 2.95
C LEU A 41 5.62 -19.32 4.37
N ARG A 42 5.82 -20.22 5.34
CA ARG A 42 5.34 -20.07 6.73
C ARG A 42 6.48 -19.62 7.63
N ARG A 43 6.34 -18.48 8.30
CA ARG A 43 7.37 -18.01 9.24
C ARG A 43 7.30 -18.79 10.56
N ALA A 44 8.40 -19.42 10.96
CA ALA A 44 8.52 -20.11 12.24
C ALA A 44 8.56 -19.06 13.36
N GLY A 45 7.54 -19.01 14.21
CA GLY A 45 7.52 -18.17 15.42
C GLY A 45 6.48 -17.04 15.47
N THR A 46 5.62 -16.88 14.46
CA THR A 46 4.40 -16.08 14.65
C THR A 46 3.32 -17.00 15.21
N GLU A 47 3.13 -16.94 16.52
CA GLU A 47 1.96 -17.50 17.19
C GLU A 47 0.69 -17.08 16.47
N ALA A 48 -0.22 -18.04 16.34
CA ALA A 48 -1.48 -17.90 15.64
C ALA A 48 -2.29 -16.73 16.18
N SER A 49 -2.62 -15.77 15.30
CA SER A 49 -3.78 -14.91 15.52
C SER A 49 -5.06 -15.77 15.39
N PRO A 50 -6.07 -15.60 16.26
CA PRO A 50 -7.02 -16.66 16.57
C PRO A 50 -8.08 -16.90 15.48
N SER A 51 -8.37 -18.19 15.30
CA SER A 51 -9.48 -18.84 14.61
C SER A 51 -9.92 -18.30 13.24
N ALA A 52 -9.38 -18.89 12.18
CA ALA A 52 -10.22 -19.23 11.04
C ALA A 52 -11.25 -20.30 11.50
N PRO A 53 -12.57 -20.09 11.35
CA PRO A 53 -13.52 -21.18 11.53
C PRO A 53 -13.28 -22.27 10.47
N SER A 54 -13.43 -23.53 10.87
CA SER A 54 -13.27 -24.71 10.02
C SER A 54 -14.17 -24.64 8.77
N PRO A 55 -13.68 -24.99 7.57
CA PRO A 55 -14.47 -24.97 6.34
C PRO A 55 -15.39 -26.21 6.31
N ALA A 56 -16.51 -26.13 7.00
CA ALA A 56 -17.70 -26.86 6.62
C ALA A 56 -18.62 -25.89 5.89
N GLU A 57 -19.00 -26.26 4.67
CA GLU A 57 -20.01 -25.61 3.81
C GLU A 57 -19.53 -24.44 2.92
N GLY A 58 -19.17 -24.80 1.68
CA GLY A 58 -19.49 -24.08 0.44
C GLY A 58 -19.47 -22.55 0.44
N GLY A 59 -18.28 -21.98 0.26
CA GLY A 59 -18.12 -20.59 -0.17
C GLY A 59 -16.65 -20.26 -0.30
N LEU A 60 -16.22 -19.75 -1.47
CA LEU A 60 -14.91 -19.11 -1.59
C LEU A 60 -14.81 -18.06 -0.47
N PRO A 61 -13.73 -18.00 0.34
CA PRO A 61 -13.57 -16.93 1.30
C PRO A 61 -13.73 -15.58 0.56
N PRO A 62 -14.42 -14.59 1.13
CA PRO A 62 -14.51 -13.28 0.50
C PRO A 62 -13.08 -12.82 0.19
N ALA A 63 -12.84 -12.42 -1.05
CA ALA A 63 -11.57 -11.82 -1.44
C ALA A 63 -11.23 -10.70 -0.44
N PRO A 64 -9.95 -10.51 -0.07
CA PRO A 64 -9.58 -9.40 0.81
C PRO A 64 -10.21 -8.11 0.27
N GLU A 65 -10.96 -7.40 1.12
CA GLU A 65 -11.61 -6.15 0.75
C GLU A 65 -10.56 -5.26 0.08
N ALA A 66 -10.87 -4.75 -1.12
CA ALA A 66 -9.93 -3.90 -1.85
C ALA A 66 -9.52 -2.74 -0.92
N PRO A 67 -8.22 -2.46 -0.77
CA PRO A 67 -7.77 -1.49 0.22
C PRO A 67 -8.42 -0.13 -0.05
N ASN A 68 -8.95 0.49 0.99
CA ASN A 68 -9.63 1.77 0.89
C ASN A 68 -8.60 2.88 0.66
N ARG A 69 -8.37 3.27 -0.59
CA ARG A 69 -7.31 4.21 -0.96
C ARG A 69 -7.80 5.40 -1.76
N CYS A 70 -7.00 6.46 -1.75
CA CYS A 70 -7.15 7.59 -2.65
C CYS A 70 -5.82 8.04 -3.26
N LEU A 71 -5.92 8.69 -4.42
CA LEU A 71 -4.85 9.47 -5.01
C LEU A 71 -4.98 10.93 -4.57
N VAL A 72 -3.87 11.50 -4.14
CA VAL A 72 -3.71 12.93 -3.86
C VAL A 72 -2.73 13.49 -4.88
N THR A 73 -3.19 14.44 -5.68
CA THR A 73 -2.37 15.11 -6.69
C THR A 73 -2.14 16.55 -6.27
N ALA A 74 -0.89 17.00 -6.23
CA ALA A 74 -0.51 18.38 -5.96
C ALA A 74 0.28 18.95 -7.14
N VAL A 75 -0.18 20.09 -7.67
CA VAL A 75 0.49 20.78 -8.80
C VAL A 75 0.55 22.27 -8.52
N GLY A 76 1.72 22.88 -8.65
CA GLY A 76 1.90 24.32 -8.42
C GLY A 76 3.35 24.76 -8.50
N ARG A 77 3.63 25.99 -8.03
CA ARG A 77 5.00 26.51 -7.96
C ARG A 77 5.76 25.78 -6.86
N ASN A 78 6.99 25.39 -7.15
CA ASN A 78 7.80 24.68 -6.16
C ASN A 78 8.32 25.65 -5.10
N ARG A 79 8.17 25.28 -3.81
CA ARG A 79 8.83 25.95 -2.68
C ARG A 79 9.30 24.94 -1.64
N PRO A 80 10.31 25.28 -0.82
CA PRO A 80 10.67 24.46 0.32
C PRO A 80 9.47 24.20 1.23
N GLY A 81 9.31 22.95 1.66
CA GLY A 81 8.32 22.55 2.66
C GLY A 81 6.99 21.99 2.13
N ILE A 82 6.69 22.07 0.82
CA ILE A 82 5.41 21.58 0.27
C ILE A 82 5.13 20.12 0.65
N LEU A 83 6.10 19.23 0.44
CA LEU A 83 5.90 17.81 0.76
C LEU A 83 5.69 17.59 2.26
N ALA A 84 6.41 18.32 3.12
CA ALA A 84 6.27 18.21 4.56
C ALA A 84 4.88 18.68 5.03
N GLU A 85 4.39 19.76 4.44
CA GLU A 85 3.07 20.34 4.70
C GLU A 85 1.95 19.37 4.30
N ILE A 86 2.02 18.80 3.09
CA ILE A 86 1.05 17.83 2.59
C ILE A 86 1.07 16.54 3.43
N SER A 87 2.25 15.98 3.68
CA SER A 87 2.37 14.70 4.41
C SER A 87 2.00 14.84 5.89
N ALA A 88 2.33 15.98 6.52
CA ALA A 88 1.91 16.28 7.88
C ALA A 88 0.38 16.31 7.98
N ARG A 89 -0.30 16.99 7.06
CA ARG A 89 -1.77 17.02 7.07
C ARG A 89 -2.39 15.64 6.84
N ILE A 90 -1.84 14.87 5.91
CA ILE A 90 -2.31 13.50 5.69
C ILE A 90 -2.24 12.69 6.99
N ALA A 91 -1.11 12.78 7.71
CA ALA A 91 -0.91 12.10 8.97
C ALA A 91 -1.87 12.61 10.08
N GLU A 92 -2.08 13.92 10.19
CA GLU A 92 -3.05 14.52 11.12
C GLU A 92 -4.47 14.02 10.92
N LEU A 93 -4.82 13.71 9.66
CA LEU A 93 -6.14 13.20 9.29
C LEU A 93 -6.23 11.67 9.38
N GLY A 94 -5.19 10.99 9.86
CA GLY A 94 -5.16 9.52 10.01
C GLY A 94 -4.86 8.76 8.71
N GLY A 95 -4.41 9.45 7.66
CA GLY A 95 -4.02 8.81 6.40
C GLY A 95 -2.57 8.29 6.43
N SER A 96 -2.30 7.23 5.69
CA SER A 96 -0.95 6.68 5.53
C SER A 96 -0.50 6.71 4.07
N VAL A 97 0.68 7.29 3.79
CA VAL A 97 1.22 7.35 2.42
C VAL A 97 1.86 6.00 2.07
N HIS A 98 1.26 5.29 1.13
CA HIS A 98 1.75 3.99 0.65
C HIS A 98 2.75 4.14 -0.50
N ASP A 99 2.57 5.14 -1.35
CA ASP A 99 3.47 5.39 -2.49
C ASP A 99 3.48 6.87 -2.86
N ILE A 100 4.59 7.33 -3.44
CA ILE A 100 4.77 8.70 -3.87
C ILE A 100 5.56 8.76 -5.18
N SER A 101 5.04 9.53 -6.13
CA SER A 101 5.76 9.95 -7.32
C SER A 101 5.81 11.48 -7.36
N GLN A 102 6.98 12.03 -7.63
CA GLN A 102 7.17 13.48 -7.75
C GLN A 102 8.02 13.81 -8.97
N GLN A 103 7.76 14.95 -9.57
CA GLN A 103 8.58 15.50 -10.64
C GLN A 103 8.58 17.03 -10.59
N ILE A 104 9.70 17.61 -11.04
CA ILE A 104 9.86 19.05 -11.20
C ILE A 104 9.87 19.36 -12.69
N VAL A 105 9.03 20.31 -13.11
CA VAL A 105 8.90 20.76 -14.50
C VAL A 105 9.08 22.27 -14.53
N GLY A 106 10.30 22.71 -14.83
CA GLY A 106 10.69 24.12 -14.69
C GLY A 106 10.58 24.57 -13.23
N ASP A 107 9.85 25.66 -12.98
CA ASP A 107 9.60 26.19 -11.63
C ASP A 107 8.40 25.54 -10.92
N TYR A 108 7.78 24.54 -11.56
CA TYR A 108 6.59 23.86 -11.05
C TYR A 108 6.95 22.48 -10.51
N PHE A 109 6.18 22.03 -9.53
CA PHE A 109 6.19 20.64 -9.08
C PHE A 109 4.88 19.96 -9.45
N SER A 110 4.95 18.65 -9.61
CA SER A 110 3.80 17.76 -9.69
C SER A 110 4.08 16.54 -8.83
N THR A 111 3.21 16.30 -7.86
CA THR A 111 3.31 15.18 -6.93
C THR A 111 2.01 14.37 -6.96
N LEU A 112 2.16 13.06 -6.93
CA LEU A 112 1.08 12.09 -6.79
C LEU A 112 1.39 11.23 -5.56
N LEU A 113 0.45 11.16 -4.61
CA LEU A 113 0.54 10.29 -3.45
C LEU A 113 -0.60 9.26 -3.49
N MET A 114 -0.27 8.00 -3.22
CA MET A 114 -1.25 6.97 -2.89
C MET A 114 -1.40 6.92 -1.38
N VAL A 115 -2.61 7.19 -0.89
CA VAL A 115 -2.91 7.24 0.55
C VAL A 115 -3.90 6.14 0.92
N ASP A 116 -3.56 5.39 1.95
CA ASP A 116 -4.46 4.45 2.62
C ASP A 116 -5.37 5.19 3.60
N LEU A 117 -6.65 4.84 3.57
CA LEU A 117 -7.75 5.45 4.30
C LEU A 117 -8.36 4.49 5.34
N ALA A 118 -7.65 3.43 5.74
CA ALA A 118 -8.15 2.43 6.68
C ALA A 118 -8.73 3.03 7.97
N ASP A 119 -8.08 4.07 8.52
CA ASP A 119 -8.47 4.72 9.79
C ASP A 119 -9.28 6.02 9.58
N ILE A 120 -9.78 6.28 8.36
CA ILE A 120 -10.50 7.51 8.02
C ILE A 120 -12.00 7.25 7.93
N GLU A 121 -12.77 7.88 8.82
CA GLU A 121 -14.22 7.74 8.88
C GLU A 121 -14.96 8.37 7.69
N SER A 122 -14.48 9.52 7.20
CA SER A 122 -15.15 10.31 6.17
C SER A 122 -14.17 10.78 5.10
N PHE A 123 -14.23 10.13 3.93
CA PHE A 123 -13.47 10.56 2.75
C PHE A 123 -13.85 11.99 2.32
N GLY A 124 -15.12 12.38 2.47
CA GLY A 124 -15.57 13.72 2.13
C GLY A 124 -14.89 14.79 2.97
N ASP A 125 -14.74 14.55 4.28
CA ASP A 125 -14.04 15.46 5.19
C ASP A 125 -12.54 15.46 4.95
N PHE A 126 -11.94 14.29 4.73
CA PHE A 126 -10.54 14.16 4.35
C PHE A 126 -10.23 14.97 3.09
N LYS A 127 -11.02 14.78 2.03
CA LYS A 127 -10.90 15.52 0.75
C LYS A 127 -11.02 17.02 0.97
N ARG A 128 -12.06 17.49 1.66
CA ARG A 128 -12.25 18.94 1.92
C ARG A 128 -11.08 19.55 2.69
N GLN A 129 -10.59 18.85 3.71
CA GLN A 129 -9.50 19.34 4.54
C GLN A 129 -8.15 19.35 3.82
N LEU A 130 -7.87 18.38 2.95
CA LEU A 130 -6.67 18.42 2.09
C LEU A 130 -6.77 19.48 1.01
N GLU A 131 -7.89 19.56 0.29
CA GLU A 131 -8.03 20.52 -0.81
C GLU A 131 -7.98 21.98 -0.31
N ALA A 132 -8.24 22.22 0.99
CA ALA A 132 -8.11 23.52 1.64
C ALA A 132 -6.67 23.94 1.99
N LEU A 133 -5.67 23.05 1.90
CA LEU A 133 -4.25 23.41 2.09
C LEU A 133 -3.71 24.31 0.99
N GLY A 134 -4.18 24.08 -0.25
CA GLY A 134 -3.72 24.85 -1.39
C GLY A 134 -4.25 26.29 -1.32
N HIS A 135 -3.35 27.25 -1.26
CA HIS A 135 -3.69 28.68 -1.37
C HIS A 135 -3.66 29.17 -2.82
N GLU A 136 -4.40 30.24 -3.09
CA GLU A 136 -4.40 30.89 -4.41
C GLU A 136 -2.98 31.34 -4.79
N GLY A 137 -2.46 30.80 -5.90
CA GLY A 137 -1.12 31.12 -6.43
C GLY A 137 0.04 30.25 -5.93
N ASP A 138 -0.17 29.34 -4.98
CA ASP A 138 0.86 28.40 -4.50
C ASP A 138 0.79 27.08 -5.27
N TYR A 139 -0.17 26.23 -4.89
CA TYR A 139 -0.44 24.97 -5.54
C TYR A 139 -1.90 24.54 -5.34
N LYS A 140 -2.35 23.65 -6.21
CA LYS A 140 -3.68 23.04 -6.13
C LYS A 140 -3.54 21.58 -5.74
N LEU A 141 -4.37 21.16 -4.78
CA LEU A 141 -4.57 19.77 -4.41
C LEU A 141 -5.85 19.24 -5.05
N LEU A 142 -5.80 18.00 -5.50
CA LEU A 142 -6.94 17.22 -5.97
C LEU A 142 -6.92 15.87 -5.28
N VAL A 143 -8.03 15.48 -4.65
CA VAL A 143 -8.14 14.17 -3.98
C VAL A 143 -9.20 13.32 -4.68
N GLN A 144 -8.81 12.12 -5.10
CA GLN A 144 -9.67 11.19 -5.85
C GLN A 144 -9.63 9.80 -5.23
N HIS A 145 -10.79 9.26 -4.89
CA HIS A 145 -10.88 7.90 -4.37
C HIS A 145 -10.51 6.87 -5.45
N GLU A 146 -9.71 5.85 -5.11
CA GLU A 146 -9.29 4.79 -6.04
C GLU A 146 -10.48 4.10 -6.73
N ARG A 147 -11.63 4.02 -6.05
CA ARG A 147 -12.87 3.40 -6.57
C ARG A 147 -13.30 3.94 -7.93
N ILE A 148 -13.00 5.21 -8.22
CA ILE A 148 -13.31 5.83 -9.51
C ILE A 148 -12.56 5.12 -10.65
N PHE A 149 -11.30 4.74 -10.44
CA PHE A 149 -10.46 4.09 -11.45
C PHE A 149 -10.81 2.62 -11.63
N ARG A 150 -11.21 1.91 -10.56
CA ARG A 150 -11.71 0.53 -10.68
C ARG A 150 -13.02 0.45 -11.46
N ALA A 151 -13.87 1.47 -11.38
CA ALA A 151 -15.11 1.51 -12.16
C ALA A 151 -14.87 1.67 -13.67
N MET A 152 -13.75 2.30 -14.07
CA MET A 152 -13.41 2.52 -15.49
C MET A 152 -13.00 1.24 -16.24
N HIS A 153 -12.51 0.21 -15.53
CA HIS A 153 -12.05 -1.06 -16.12
C HIS A 153 -13.06 -2.21 -15.98
N ARG A 154 -14.34 -1.90 -15.74
CA ARG A 154 -15.44 -2.87 -15.58
C ARG A 154 -16.33 -3.01 -16.83
N LEU A 155 -15.72 -3.06 -18.01
CA LEU A 155 -16.39 -3.39 -19.28
C LEU A 155 -15.87 -4.73 -19.82
#